data_AF-A0A0G1L1J6-F1
#
_entry.id   AF-A0A0G1L1J6-F1
#
_cell.length_a   1.000
_cell.length_b   1.000
_cell.length_c   1.000
_cell.angle_alpha   90.00
_cell.angle_beta   90.00
_cell.angle_gamma   90.00
#
_symmetry.space_group_name_H-M   'P 1'
#
loop_
_entity.id
_entity.type
_entity.pdbx_description
1 polymer ?
#
loop_
_entity_poly.entity_id
_entity_poly.type
_entity_poly.pdbx_seq_one_letter_code
_entity_poly.pdbx_strand_id
1 'polypeptide(L)' 'MKQEKIYRLDTETWYIERAVYLLAGIFVLASIILSLTVHKNFLYFTALVGAMLINFSLTGYCPLSILLGKTGLKKK' A
#
# COMPACT_ATOMS: atom_id res chain seq x y z
N MET A 1 15.64 -28.14 2.28
CA MET A 1 15.91 -26.85 2.96
C MET A 1 16.64 -25.94 1.96
N LYS A 2 15.92 -25.06 1.25
CA LYS A 2 16.49 -24.21 0.17
C LYS A 2 15.75 -22.87 0.16
N GLN A 3 16.00 -22.05 1.17
CA GLN A 3 15.39 -20.74 1.37
C GLN A 3 16.50 -19.76 1.76
N GLU A 4 17.28 -19.25 0.79
CA GLU A 4 18.19 -18.12 1.03
C GLU A 4 18.52 -17.30 -0.23
N LYS A 5 17.66 -17.33 -1.26
CA LYS A 5 17.68 -16.27 -2.28
C LYS A 5 16.70 -15.20 -1.81
N ILE A 6 17.23 -14.14 -1.23
CA ILE A 6 16.51 -12.91 -0.89
C ILE A 6 15.60 -12.57 -2.09
N TYR A 7 14.28 -12.57 -1.89
CA TYR A 7 13.31 -12.13 -2.89
C TYR A 7 13.47 -10.62 -3.07
N ARG A 8 14.49 -10.22 -3.85
CA ARG A 8 14.67 -8.84 -4.29
C ARG A 8 13.71 -8.59 -5.44
N LEU A 9 12.64 -7.85 -5.14
CA LEU A 9 11.79 -7.25 -6.15
C LEU A 9 12.61 -6.25 -6.96
N ASP A 10 12.80 -6.57 -8.24
CA ASP A 10 13.46 -5.71 -9.24
C ASP A 10 12.99 -4.25 -9.09
N THR A 11 13.93 -3.39 -8.71
CA THR A 11 13.69 -1.95 -8.45
C THR A 11 13.80 -1.09 -9.68
N GLU A 12 14.17 -1.66 -10.83
CA GLU A 12 14.51 -0.88 -12.02
C GLU A 12 13.27 -0.23 -12.66
N THR A 13 12.08 -0.75 -12.38
CA THR A 13 10.82 -0.19 -12.87
C THR A 13 9.83 0.12 -11.73
N TRP A 14 9.20 1.29 -11.79
CA TRP A 14 8.09 1.64 -10.89
C TRP A 14 6.79 1.09 -11.45
N TYR A 15 6.39 -0.09 -10.97
CA TYR A 15 5.08 -0.70 -11.25
C TYR A 15 4.02 -0.20 -10.26
N ILE A 16 2.75 -0.20 -10.69
CA ILE A 16 1.62 0.34 -9.91
C ILE A 16 1.51 -0.34 -8.55
N GLU A 17 1.69 -1.66 -8.48
CA GLU A 17 1.62 -2.41 -7.23
C GLU A 17 2.68 -1.94 -6.23
N ARG A 18 3.91 -1.68 -6.69
CA ARG A 18 5.00 -1.16 -5.85
C ARG A 18 4.68 0.21 -5.28
N ALA A 19 4.15 1.09 -6.13
CA ALA A 19 3.74 2.43 -5.72
C ALA A 19 2.58 2.38 -4.72
N VAL A 20 1.63 1.45 -4.91
CA VAL A 20 0.52 1.21 -3.97
C VAL A 20 1.04 0.76 -2.62
N TYR A 21 1.97 -0.20 -2.55
CA TYR A 21 2.56 -0.66 -1.27
C TYR A 21 3.32 0.46 -0.55
N LEU A 22 4.10 1.26 -1.28
CA LEU A 22 4.83 2.38 -0.70
C LEU A 22 3.88 3.45 -0.15
N LEU A 23 2.89 3.84 -0.94
CA LEU A 23 1.93 4.86 -0.53
C LEU A 23 1.05 4.38 0.64
N ALA A 24 0.68 3.10 0.65
CA ALA A 24 -0.02 2.49 1.77
C ALA A 24 0.79 2.57 3.07
N GLY A 25 2.08 2.23 3.02
CA GLY A 25 2.97 2.35 4.18
C GLY A 25 3.08 3.79 4.70
N ILE A 26 3.22 4.76 3.79
CA ILE A 26 3.25 6.19 4.14
C ILE A 26 1.93 6.61 4.81
N PHE A 27 0.79 6.20 4.25
CA PHE A 27 -0.53 6.53 4.80
C PHE A 27 -0.74 5.96 6.21
N VAL A 28 -0.27 4.73 6.45
CA VAL A 28 -0.35 4.09 7.77
C VAL A 28 0.53 4.83 8.78
N LEU A 29 1.79 5.12 8.44
CA LEU A 29 2.69 5.87 9.32
C LEU A 29 2.15 7.28 9.62
N ALA A 30 1.69 7.99 8.59
CA ALA A 30 1.07 9.31 8.75
C ALA A 30 -0.16 9.24 9.66
N SER A 31 -1.01 8.22 9.51
CA SER A 31 -2.20 8.07 10.34
C SER A 31 -1.88 7.71 11.80
N ILE A 32 -0.81 6.93 12.05
CA ILE A 32 -0.35 6.64 13.41
C ILE A 32 0.17 7.92 14.08
N ILE A 33 1.01 8.69 13.39
CA ILE A 33 1.54 9.97 13.90
C ILE A 33 0.38 10.91 14.23
N LEU A 34 -0.60 11.01 13.35
CA LEU A 34 -1.76 11.86 13.55
C LEU A 34 -2.70 11.36 14.65
N SER A 35 -2.81 10.04 14.83
CA SER A 35 -3.57 9.45 15.93
C SER A 35 -2.97 9.76 17.30
N LEU A 36 -1.65 9.98 17.36
CA LEU A 36 -0.97 10.38 18.60
C LEU A 36 -1.11 11.87 18.88
N THR A 37 -1.17 12.72 17.84
CA THR A 37 -1.18 14.18 17.99
C THR A 37 -2.58 14.81 18.03
N VAL A 38 -3.58 14.21 17.37
CA VAL A 38 -4.93 14.81 17.24
C VAL A 38 -5.98 14.03 18.00
N HIS A 39 -6.28 12.78 17.62
CA HIS A 39 -7.33 11.98 18.25
C HIS A 39 -7.21 10.50 17.90
N LYS A 40 -7.47 9.63 18.89
CA LYS A 40 -7.44 8.15 18.78
C LYS A 40 -8.40 7.57 17.73
N ASN A 41 -9.36 8.36 17.24
CA ASN A 41 -10.29 7.96 16.17
C ASN A 41 -9.61 7.76 14.81
N PHE A 42 -8.40 8.29 14.59
CA PHE A 42 -7.64 8.05 13.34
C PHE A 42 -7.22 6.59 13.15
N LEU A 43 -7.27 5.78 14.22
CA LEU A 43 -7.07 4.33 14.14
C LEU A 43 -8.17 3.65 13.32
N TYR A 44 -9.42 4.13 13.36
CA TYR A 44 -10.48 3.58 12.52
C TYR A 44 -10.22 3.84 11.04
N PHE A 45 -9.72 5.03 10.69
CA PHE A 45 -9.32 5.35 9.32
C PHE A 45 -8.16 4.45 8.85
N THR A 46 -7.17 4.26 9.72
CA THR A 46 -6.03 3.35 9.46
C THR A 46 -6.49 1.91 9.26
N ALA A 47 -7.41 1.44 10.10
CA ALA A 47 -7.97 0.09 10.01
C ALA A 47 -8.77 -0.12 8.71
N LEU A 48 -9.49 0.91 8.26
CA LEU A 48 -10.25 0.88 7.01
C LEU A 48 -9.31 0.81 5.79
N VAL A 49 -8.23 1.61 5.79
CA VAL A 49 -7.17 1.53 4.77
C VAL A 49 -6.53 0.14 4.76
N GLY A 50 -6.20 -0.41 5.93
CA GLY A 50 -5.69 -1.77 6.09
C GLY A 50 -6.63 -2.85 5.55
N ALA A 51 -7.93 -2.74 5.85
CA ALA A 51 -8.94 -3.65 5.34
C ALA A 51 -9.04 -3.58 3.80
N MET A 52 -8.94 -2.39 3.20
CA MET A 52 -8.89 -2.25 1.74
C MET A 52 -7.64 -2.88 1.11
N LEU A 53 -6.49 -2.87 1.79
CA LEU A 53 -5.27 -3.55 1.35
C LEU A 53 -5.43 -5.08 1.39
N ILE A 54 -6.07 -5.61 2.42
CA ILE A 54 -6.40 -7.04 2.53
C ILE A 54 -7.36 -7.44 1.40
N ASN A 55 -8.41 -6.66 1.18
CA ASN A 55 -9.32 -6.87 0.06
C ASN A 55 -8.59 -6.74 -1.29
N PHE A 56 -7.62 -5.84 -1.45
CA PHE A 56 -6.81 -5.81 -2.68
C PHE A 56 -6.04 -7.11 -2.90
N SER A 57 -5.44 -7.69 -1.87
CA SER A 57 -4.74 -8.96 -1.98
C SER A 57 -5.66 -10.14 -2.27
N LEU A 58 -6.93 -10.07 -1.90
CA LEU A 58 -7.92 -11.14 -2.09
C LEU A 58 -8.69 -11.00 -3.42
N THR A 59 -9.12 -9.78 -3.74
CA THR A 59 -10.03 -9.48 -4.85
C THR A 59 -9.34 -8.79 -6.02
N GLY A 60 -8.09 -8.32 -5.87
CA GLY A 60 -7.36 -7.56 -6.88
C GLY A 60 -7.87 -6.13 -7.10
N TYR A 61 -8.89 -5.70 -6.35
CA TYR A 61 -9.51 -4.38 -6.47
C TYR A 61 -8.86 -3.40 -5.49
N CYS A 62 -7.99 -2.52 -5.99
CA CYS A 62 -7.49 -1.37 -5.22
C CYS A 62 -7.90 -0.07 -5.89
N PRO A 63 -8.70 0.80 -5.24
CA PRO A 63 -9.05 2.11 -5.79
C PRO A 63 -7.82 2.96 -6.07
N LEU A 64 -6.75 2.78 -5.28
CA LEU A 64 -5.48 3.46 -5.48
C LEU A 64 -4.77 3.00 -6.77
N SER A 65 -4.86 1.71 -7.11
CA SER A 65 -4.32 1.18 -8.37
C SER A 65 -5.09 1.71 -9.60
N ILE A 66 -6.40 1.93 -9.47
CA ILE A 66 -7.20 2.58 -10.52
C ILE A 66 -6.79 4.05 -10.67
N LEU A 67 -6.57 4.75 -9.55
CA LEU A 67 -6.14 6.15 -9.53
C LEU A 67 -4.74 6.32 -10.15
N LEU A 68 -3.79 5.47 -9.78
CA LEU A 68 -2.43 5.44 -10.35
C LEU A 68 -2.40 4.87 -11.78
N GLY A 69 -3.37 4.03 -12.15
CA GLY A 69 -3.54 3.56 -13.53
C GLY A 69 -3.89 4.68 -14.50
N LYS A 70 -4.45 5.79 -14.02
CA LYS A 70 -4.74 6.99 -14.83
C LYS A 70 -3.52 7.92 -14.99
N THR A 71 -2.46 7.76 -14.19
CA THR A 71 -1.26 8.62 -14.26
C THR A 71 -0.16 8.10 -15.20
N GLY A 72 -0.43 7.03 -15.96
CA GLY A 72 0.48 6.52 -16.99
C GLY A 72 1.61 5.61 -16.47
N LEU A 73 1.56 5.19 -15.20
CA LEU A 73 2.48 4.18 -14.67
C LEU A 73 2.21 2.83 -15.35
N LYS A 74 3.28 2.15 -15.77
CA LYS A 74 3.20 0.86 -16.46
C LYS A 74 2.62 -0.19 -15.51
N LYS A 75 1.49 -0.79 -15.89
CA LYS A 75 0.99 -2.05 -15.33
C LYS A 75 1.90 -3.15 -15.88
N LYS A 76 2.58 -3.90 -15.00
CA LYS A 76 3.29 -5.11 -15.42
C LYS A 76 2.29 -6.25 -15.54
#